data_AF-A0A925MWS9-F1
#
_entry.id   AF-A0A925MWS9-F1
#
_cell.length_a   1.000
_cell.length_b   1.000
_cell.length_c   1.000
_cell.angle_alpha   90.00
_cell.angle_beta   90.00
_cell.angle_gamma   90.00
#
_symmetry.space_group_name_H-M   'P 1'
#
loop_
_entity.id
_entity.type
_entity.pdbx_description
1 polymer ?
#
loop_
_entity_poly.entity_id
_entity_poly.type
_entity_poly.pdbx_seq_one_letter_code
_entity_poly.pdbx_strand_id
1 'polypeptide(L)'
;ADFTGADEIALLGSVYGLAPVALAPGAFRNGAAAADGNDRIIYNQGAGLIFFDADGNGAGAQVLIAAVSGNPALAAGDFIVI
;
A
#
# COMPACT_ATOMS: atom_id res chain seq x y z
N ALA A 1 13.04 0.23 14.46
CA ALA A 1 12.10 0.19 13.33
C ALA A 1 10.79 -0.34 13.89
N ASP A 2 9.69 0.25 13.47
CA ASP A 2 8.30 -0.16 13.77
C ASP A 2 7.83 -1.31 12.88
N PHE A 3 8.58 -1.65 11.82
CA PHE A 3 8.34 -2.77 10.94
C PHE A 3 9.64 -3.57 10.69
N THR A 4 9.56 -4.88 10.80
CA THR A 4 10.63 -5.86 10.63
C THR A 4 10.14 -7.03 9.78
N GLY A 5 11.02 -7.93 9.33
CA GLY A 5 10.68 -8.98 8.36
C GLY A 5 9.69 -10.07 8.83
N ALA A 6 9.12 -9.96 10.03
CA ALA A 6 8.05 -10.83 10.52
C ALA A 6 6.70 -10.09 10.70
N ASP A 7 6.69 -8.77 10.48
CA ASP A 7 5.50 -7.94 10.64
C ASP A 7 4.67 -7.92 9.35
N GLU A 8 3.37 -7.68 9.49
CA GLU A 8 2.42 -7.57 8.38
C GLU A 8 1.53 -6.33 8.57
N ILE A 9 1.11 -5.73 7.46
CA ILE A 9 0.17 -4.60 7.44
C ILE A 9 -1.22 -5.13 7.05
N ALA A 10 -2.13 -5.16 8.02
CA ALA A 10 -3.51 -5.59 7.80
C ALA A 10 -4.41 -4.45 7.30
N LEU A 11 -5.11 -4.68 6.19
CA LEU A 11 -6.06 -3.76 5.57
C LEU A 11 -7.47 -4.37 5.64
N LEU A 12 -8.44 -3.61 6.15
CA LEU A 12 -9.85 -4.02 6.09
C LEU A 12 -10.36 -3.85 4.66
N GLY A 13 -10.61 -4.96 3.96
CA GLY A 13 -11.06 -4.93 2.56
C GLY A 13 -12.37 -4.17 2.37
N SER A 14 -13.28 -4.28 3.36
CA SER A 14 -14.55 -3.56 3.40
C SER A 14 -14.42 -2.04 3.46
N VAL A 15 -13.32 -1.52 3.99
CA VAL A 15 -13.05 -0.07 4.06
C VAL A 15 -12.45 0.44 2.75
N TYR A 16 -11.58 -0.35 2.12
CA TYR A 16 -10.80 0.06 0.96
C TYR A 16 -11.35 -0.45 -0.38
N GLY A 17 -12.49 -1.17 -0.36
CA GLY A 17 -13.04 -1.80 -1.57
C GLY A 17 -12.11 -2.86 -2.16
N LEU A 18 -11.31 -3.51 -1.32
CA LEU A 18 -10.39 -4.58 -1.71
C LEU A 18 -11.02 -5.93 -1.35
N ALA A 19 -10.83 -6.92 -2.23
CA ALA A 19 -11.24 -8.28 -1.90
C ALA A 19 -10.36 -8.82 -0.73
N PRO A 20 -10.93 -9.52 0.26
CA PRO A 20 -10.20 -10.09 1.40
C PRO A 20 -9.42 -11.35 0.98
N VAL A 21 -8.48 -11.14 0.06
CA VAL A 21 -7.54 -12.11 -0.49
C VAL A 21 -6.15 -11.47 -0.49
N ALA A 22 -5.12 -12.25 -0.80
CA ALA A 22 -3.77 -11.70 -0.94
C ALA A 22 -3.76 -10.50 -1.90
N LEU A 23 -3.11 -9.41 -1.50
CA LEU A 23 -2.98 -8.23 -2.35
C LEU A 23 -2.23 -8.63 -3.63
N ALA A 24 -2.85 -8.40 -4.78
CA ALA A 24 -2.23 -8.72 -6.06
C ALA A 24 -0.92 -7.92 -6.22
N PRO A 25 0.18 -8.46 -6.77
CA PRO A 25 1.42 -7.71 -6.96
C PRO A 25 1.25 -6.42 -7.75
N GLY A 26 0.36 -6.40 -8.75
CA GLY A 26 0.03 -5.19 -9.51
C GLY A 26 -0.83 -4.18 -8.73
N ALA A 27 -1.40 -4.55 -7.59
CA ALA A 27 -2.12 -3.61 -6.73
C ALA A 27 -1.21 -2.85 -5.76
N PHE A 28 0.08 -3.20 -5.71
CA PHE A 28 1.08 -2.53 -4.90
C PHE A 28 2.11 -1.82 -5.76
N ARG A 29 2.42 -0.58 -5.37
CA ARG A 29 3.44 0.24 -6.01
C ARG A 29 4.40 0.81 -5.01
N ASN A 30 5.70 0.64 -5.26
CA ASN A 30 6.73 1.45 -4.62
C ASN A 30 7.00 2.69 -5.47
N GLY A 31 6.62 3.87 -4.96
CA GLY A 31 6.69 5.13 -5.69
C GLY A 31 5.94 6.27 -4.99
N ALA A 32 6.00 7.48 -5.56
CA ALA A 32 5.36 8.66 -4.97
C ALA A 32 3.85 8.74 -5.26
N ALA A 33 3.38 8.15 -6.36
CA ALA A 33 2.00 8.10 -6.80
C ALA A 33 1.75 6.86 -7.68
N ALA A 34 0.49 6.53 -7.94
CA ALA A 34 0.04 5.54 -8.91
C ALA A 34 0.63 5.78 -10.31
N ALA A 35 0.75 4.73 -11.11
CA ALA A 35 1.20 4.80 -12.50
C ALA A 35 0.37 3.98 -13.50
N ASP A 36 -0.40 2.99 -13.04
CA ASP A 36 -1.33 2.25 -13.90
C ASP A 36 -2.73 2.13 -13.28
N GLY A 37 -3.69 1.50 -13.95
CA GLY A 37 -5.09 1.49 -13.50
C GLY A 37 -5.39 0.69 -12.23
N ASN A 38 -4.40 0.03 -11.65
CA ASN A 38 -4.59 -0.95 -10.59
C ASN A 38 -3.75 -0.69 -9.35
N ASP A 39 -2.91 0.35 -9.29
CA ASP A 39 -2.08 0.65 -8.12
C ASP A 39 -2.93 1.13 -6.92
N ARG A 40 -3.40 0.19 -6.08
CA ARG A 40 -4.28 0.51 -4.93
C ARG A 40 -3.52 0.94 -3.69
N ILE A 41 -2.36 0.36 -3.44
CA ILE A 41 -1.51 0.64 -2.28
C ILE A 41 -0.18 1.18 -2.80
N ILE A 42 0.14 2.41 -2.41
CA ILE A 42 1.34 3.11 -2.86
C ILE A 42 2.23 3.34 -1.67
N TYR A 43 3.46 2.87 -1.73
CA TYR A 43 4.47 3.11 -0.73
C TYR A 43 5.53 4.07 -1.27
N ASN A 44 5.55 5.29 -0.73
CA ASN A 44 6.65 6.22 -0.94
C ASN A 44 7.77 5.88 0.04
N GLN A 45 8.65 4.95 -0.36
CA GLN A 45 9.73 4.47 0.49
C GLN A 45 10.68 5.57 0.96
N GLY A 46 10.95 6.59 0.14
CA GLY A 46 11.83 7.70 0.52
C GLY A 46 11.33 8.48 1.74
N ALA A 47 10.00 8.56 1.90
CA ALA A 47 9.34 9.23 3.02
C ALA A 47 8.82 8.27 4.10
N GLY A 48 8.84 6.96 3.86
CA GLY A 48 8.25 5.97 4.75
C GLY A 48 6.72 6.07 4.83
N LEU A 49 6.05 6.52 3.76
CA LEU A 49 4.60 6.80 3.77
C LEU A 49 3.83 5.84 2.88
N ILE A 50 2.73 5.29 3.39
CA ILE A 50 1.84 4.37 2.68
C ILE A 50 0.50 5.06 2.43
N PHE A 51 0.09 5.04 1.17
CA PHE A 51 -1.12 5.66 0.69
C PHE A 51 -2.05 4.63 0.07
N PHE A 52 -3.34 4.92 0.11
CA PHE A 52 -4.36 4.25 -0.67
C PHE A 52 -4.80 5.15 -1.83
N ASP A 53 -4.82 4.59 -3.04
CA ASP A 53 -5.41 5.23 -4.22
C ASP A 53 -6.68 4.45 -4.64
N ALA A 54 -7.80 5.16 -4.65
CA ALA A 54 -9.11 4.58 -4.89
C ALA A 54 -9.39 4.33 -6.38
N ASP A 55 -8.89 5.20 -7.26
CA ASP A 55 -8.99 5.02 -8.72
C ASP A 55 -7.80 4.25 -9.29
N GLY A 56 -6.74 4.16 -8.49
CA GLY A 56 -5.56 3.38 -8.75
C GLY A 56 -4.62 3.99 -9.77
N ASN A 57 -5.03 5.03 -10.51
CA ASN A 57 -4.30 5.60 -11.64
C ASN A 57 -3.71 6.99 -11.38
N GLY A 58 -3.92 7.55 -10.18
CA GLY A 58 -3.35 8.82 -9.75
C GLY A 58 -4.06 10.04 -10.30
N ALA A 59 -5.21 9.90 -10.97
CA ALA A 59 -6.06 11.03 -11.35
C ALA A 59 -6.71 11.67 -10.10
N GLY A 60 -7.09 10.83 -9.14
CA GLY A 60 -7.60 11.19 -7.83
C GLY A 60 -6.47 11.40 -6.82
N ALA A 61 -6.81 12.09 -5.72
CA ALA A 61 -5.87 12.25 -4.62
C ALA A 61 -5.75 10.92 -3.84
N GLN A 62 -4.52 10.39 -3.73
CA GLN A 62 -4.21 9.30 -2.81
C GLN A 62 -4.32 9.77 -1.35
N VAL A 63 -4.77 8.88 -0.45
CA VAL A 63 -4.98 9.16 0.97
C VAL A 63 -3.88 8.51 1.80
N LEU A 64 -3.23 9.27 2.70
CA LEU A 64 -2.24 8.71 3.63
C LEU A 64 -2.94 7.82 4.65
N ILE A 65 -2.51 6.56 4.76
CA ILE A 65 -3.13 5.59 5.68
C ILE A 65 -2.16 5.05 6.73
N ALA A 66 -0.86 5.08 6.48
CA ALA A 66 0.16 4.68 7.45
C ALA A 66 1.51 5.34 7.18
N ALA A 67 2.36 5.36 8.20
CA ALA A 67 3.78 5.68 8.08
C ALA A 67 4.59 4.56 8.75
N VAL A 68 5.72 4.21 8.15
CA VAL A 68 6.67 3.21 8.65
C VAL A 68 8.05 3.84 8.82
N SER A 69 8.61 3.70 10.01
CA SER A 69 9.92 4.22 10.38
C SER A 69 11.06 3.37 9.82
N GLY A 70 12.16 4.03 9.41
CA GLY A 70 13.34 3.34 8.90
C GLY A 70 13.24 2.88 7.45
N ASN A 71 12.15 3.26 6.76
CA ASN A 71 11.95 3.10 5.32
C ASN A 71 12.25 1.67 4.81
N PRO A 72 11.69 0.62 5.45
CA PRO A 72 11.94 -0.76 5.06
C PRO A 72 11.57 -0.97 3.59
N ALA A 73 12.20 -1.93 2.94
CA ALA A 73 11.76 -2.41 1.65
C ALA A 73 10.48 -3.22 1.85
N LEU A 74 9.37 -2.74 1.28
CA LEU A 74 8.07 -3.42 1.32
C LEU A 74 7.71 -3.95 -0.07
N ALA A 75 6.97 -5.04 -0.08
CA ALA A 75 6.37 -5.69 -1.24
C ALA A 75 4.88 -5.96 -0.98
N ALA A 76 4.15 -6.34 -2.03
CA ALA A 76 2.72 -6.68 -1.92
C ALA A 76 2.45 -7.77 -0.86
N GLY A 77 3.39 -8.69 -0.65
CA GLY A 77 3.27 -9.78 0.33
C GLY A 77 3.32 -9.32 1.80
N ASP A 78 3.77 -8.10 2.07
CA ASP A 78 3.77 -7.53 3.44
C ASP A 78 2.39 -6.97 3.83
N PHE A 79 1.43 -6.97 2.90
CA PHE A 79 0.07 -6.51 3.09
C PHE A 79 -0.92 -7.68 3.03
N ILE A 80 -1.76 -7.79 4.06
CA ILE A 80 -2.88 -8.74 4.10
C ILE A 80 -4.19 -7.97 4.04
N VAL A 81 -5.15 -8.47 3.26
CA VAL A 81 -6.51 -7.91 3.22
C VAL A 81 -7.46 -8.84 3.95
N ILE A 82 -8.15 -8.33 4.96
CA ILE A 82 -9.08 -9.08 5.82
C ILE A 82 -10.52 -8.57 5.72
#